data_AF-A0A4U6SNW2-F1
#
_entry.id   AF-A0A4U6SNW2-F1
#
_cell.length_a   1.000
_cell.length_b   1.000
_cell.length_c   1.000
_cell.angle_alpha   90.00
_cell.angle_beta   90.00
_cell.angle_gamma   90.00
#
_symmetry.space_group_name_H-M   'P 1'
#
loop_
_entity.id
_entity.type
_entity.pdbx_description
1 polymer ?
#
loop_
_entity_poly.entity_id
_entity_poly.type
_entity_poly.pdbx_seq_one_letter_code
_entity_poly.pdbx_strand_id
1 'polypeptide(L)'
;MSLQRRFLNFVTMNCERGIYSLHRIDLPTQRLFYPTTPAQQKKLDLQSMERIGIPPASINFHPNPSSLAEHHEWKVFFFGLSESKVICTDNNGLAFLYDAGLRSVLAMPSLHAPKWLPISLSVPDPDTSEKAAAAATLHRGEVAQTTEKGSSSPSIVYAKPDELCFDKVWHRHSLPLPPFVLEPGFDDETTRIRSHAVFGGGSHLCVSFSRGAGTYCFDTASGEWSRAGDWTLPILGKAEYVPELNLWFGLNEHDLPCVSDLSGTLTGHKPELCGVWRRYHPPDWS
;
A
#
# COMPACT_ATOMS: atom_id res chain seq x y z
N MET A 1 14.09 -15.57 -10.11
CA MET A 1 13.11 -15.64 -11.22
C MET A 1 11.96 -14.70 -10.87
N SER A 2 11.85 -13.57 -11.57
CA SER A 2 10.70 -12.67 -11.43
C SER A 2 9.46 -13.44 -11.88
N LEU A 3 8.57 -13.77 -10.94
CA LEU A 3 7.27 -14.36 -11.27
C LEU A 3 6.49 -13.27 -12.00
N GLN A 4 6.35 -13.40 -13.32
CA GLN A 4 5.48 -12.53 -14.10
C GLN A 4 4.09 -12.57 -13.47
N ARG A 5 3.64 -11.40 -13.01
CA ARG A 5 2.32 -11.28 -12.40
C ARG A 5 1.28 -11.64 -13.45
N ARG A 6 0.43 -12.65 -13.18
CA ARG A 6 -0.63 -13.03 -14.12
C ARG A 6 -1.86 -12.15 -13.95
N PHE A 7 -2.30 -11.93 -12.70
CA PHE A 7 -3.50 -11.16 -12.44
C PHE A 7 -3.22 -9.83 -11.76
N LEU A 8 -3.95 -8.80 -12.18
CA LEU A 8 -4.04 -7.51 -11.51
C LEU A 8 -5.45 -7.32 -10.95
N ASN A 9 -5.52 -7.08 -9.63
CA ASN A 9 -6.74 -6.68 -8.95
C ASN A 9 -6.82 -5.15 -9.00
N PHE A 10 -7.78 -4.62 -9.76
CA PHE A 10 -7.97 -3.19 -9.98
C PHE A 10 -9.28 -2.74 -9.35
N VAL A 11 -9.24 -1.76 -8.46
CA VAL A 11 -10.43 -1.23 -7.78
C VAL A 11 -10.79 0.12 -8.37
N THR A 12 -12.05 0.28 -8.77
CA THR A 12 -12.64 1.55 -9.18
C THR A 12 -13.62 2.04 -8.13
N MET A 13 -13.76 3.36 -8.00
CA MET A 13 -14.75 4.00 -7.13
C MET A 13 -15.74 4.78 -7.98
N ASN A 14 -17.03 4.51 -7.80
CA ASN A 14 -18.08 5.36 -8.32
C ASN A 14 -18.39 6.45 -7.28
N CYS A 15 -17.94 7.68 -7.54
CA CYS A 15 -18.10 8.80 -6.61
C CYS A 15 -19.57 9.17 -6.35
N GLU A 16 -20.46 8.98 -7.33
CA GLU A 16 -21.89 9.32 -7.18
C GLU A 16 -22.62 8.36 -6.24
N ARG A 17 -22.26 7.07 -6.30
CA ARG A 17 -22.92 6.00 -5.53
C ARG A 17 -22.14 5.57 -4.29
N GLY A 18 -20.88 5.99 -4.15
CA GLY A 18 -19.97 5.53 -3.10
C GLY A 18 -19.68 4.02 -3.17
N ILE A 19 -19.76 3.43 -4.36
CA ILE A 19 -19.56 1.98 -4.58
C ILE A 19 -18.13 1.74 -5.06
N TYR A 20 -17.46 0.77 -4.46
CA TYR A 20 -16.15 0.30 -4.90
C TYR A 20 -16.31 -1.00 -5.68
N SER A 21 -15.79 -1.07 -6.89
CA SER A 21 -15.87 -2.25 -7.76
C SER A 21 -14.49 -2.83 -7.95
N LEU A 22 -14.31 -4.10 -7.58
CA LEU A 22 -13.07 -4.82 -7.82
C LEU A 22 -13.15 -5.56 -9.16
N HIS A 23 -12.15 -5.34 -10.01
CA HIS A 23 -12.01 -5.94 -11.32
C HIS A 23 -10.75 -6.79 -11.35
N ARG A 24 -10.86 -8.02 -11.84
CA ARG A 24 -9.74 -8.95 -11.95
C ARG A 24 -9.26 -9.03 -13.40
N ILE A 25 -8.10 -8.44 -13.68
CA ILE A 25 -7.53 -8.33 -15.02
C ILE A 25 -6.51 -9.47 -15.23
N ASP A 26 -6.69 -10.29 -16.28
CA ASP A 26 -5.70 -11.29 -16.70
C ASP A 26 -4.67 -10.61 -17.62
N LEU A 27 -3.49 -10.27 -17.08
CA LEU A 27 -2.47 -9.47 -17.74
C LEU A 27 -1.99 -10.08 -19.06
N PRO A 28 -1.78 -11.39 -19.23
CA PRO A 28 -1.48 -11.98 -20.54
C PRO A 28 -2.53 -11.74 -21.63
N THR A 29 -3.80 -11.51 -21.26
CA THR A 29 -4.89 -11.26 -22.22
C THR A 29 -4.95 -9.81 -22.66
N GLN A 30 -4.48 -8.90 -21.80
CA GLN A 30 -4.41 -7.48 -22.07
C GLN A 30 -3.00 -7.19 -22.58
N ARG A 31 -2.82 -6.66 -23.77
CA ARG A 31 -1.48 -6.50 -24.38
C ARG A 31 -0.68 -5.34 -23.76
N LEU A 32 -0.61 -5.28 -22.42
CA LEU A 32 -0.09 -4.17 -21.62
C LEU A 32 1.43 -4.08 -21.62
N PHE A 33 2.11 -5.19 -21.89
CA PHE A 33 3.56 -5.30 -21.85
C PHE A 33 4.04 -6.10 -23.06
N TYR A 34 4.08 -5.47 -24.23
CA TYR A 34 4.74 -6.08 -25.38
C TYR A 34 6.25 -6.19 -25.07
N PRO A 35 6.87 -7.37 -25.22
CA PRO A 35 8.32 -7.43 -25.33
C PRO A 35 8.72 -6.64 -26.57
N THR A 36 9.30 -5.46 -26.37
CA THR A 36 9.74 -4.63 -27.47
C THR A 36 10.98 -5.29 -28.06
N THR A 37 10.83 -5.99 -29.19
CA THR A 37 12.02 -6.29 -29.99
C THR A 37 12.65 -4.98 -30.45
N PRO A 38 13.98 -4.90 -30.63
CA PRO A 38 14.65 -3.66 -31.09
C PRO A 38 14.06 -3.12 -32.41
N ALA A 39 13.49 -4.01 -33.24
CA ALA A 39 12.80 -3.65 -34.47
C ALA A 39 11.43 -2.97 -34.25
N GLN A 40 10.72 -3.27 -33.15
CA GLN A 40 9.42 -2.67 -32.80
C GLN A 40 9.55 -1.32 -32.09
N GLN A 41 10.68 -1.03 -31.43
CA GLN A 41 10.96 0.30 -30.83
C GLN A 41 10.95 1.43 -31.87
N LYS A 42 11.35 1.16 -33.11
CA LYS A 42 11.31 2.14 -34.21
C LYS A 42 9.91 2.46 -34.73
N LYS A 43 8.86 1.80 -34.23
CA LYS A 43 7.47 1.92 -34.74
C LYS A 43 6.43 2.08 -33.63
N LEU A 44 6.84 2.44 -32.41
CA LEU A 44 5.88 2.83 -31.36
C LEU A 44 5.27 4.18 -31.74
N ASP A 45 4.07 4.13 -32.28
CA ASP A 45 3.22 5.29 -32.48
C ASP A 45 2.76 5.81 -31.11
N LEU A 46 3.41 6.86 -30.64
CA LEU A 46 3.06 7.54 -29.39
C LEU A 46 1.76 8.37 -29.51
N GLN A 47 1.12 8.41 -30.69
CA GLN A 47 -0.16 9.09 -30.89
C GLN A 47 -1.38 8.22 -30.59
N SER A 48 -1.21 6.90 -30.41
CA SER A 48 -2.29 5.99 -30.06
C SER A 48 -2.03 5.30 -28.72
N MET A 49 -2.84 5.64 -27.71
CA MET A 49 -2.91 4.85 -26.47
C MET A 49 -3.85 3.66 -26.67
N GLU A 50 -3.36 2.45 -26.44
CA GLU A 50 -4.20 1.26 -26.41
C GLU A 50 -5.19 1.38 -25.25
N ARG A 51 -6.48 1.35 -25.57
CA ARG A 51 -7.55 1.36 -24.56
C ARG A 51 -7.65 -0.03 -23.93
N ILE A 52 -7.59 -0.07 -22.61
CA ILE A 52 -7.73 -1.30 -21.84
C ILE A 52 -9.21 -1.51 -21.54
N GLY A 53 -9.74 -2.68 -21.92
CA GLY A 53 -11.08 -3.08 -21.51
C GLY A 53 -11.05 -3.55 -20.06
N ILE A 54 -11.68 -2.81 -19.15
CA ILE A 54 -11.83 -3.26 -17.76
C ILE A 54 -12.86 -4.40 -17.76
N PRO A 55 -12.52 -5.61 -17.25
CA PRO A 55 -13.47 -6.71 -17.18
C PRO A 55 -14.62 -6.39 -16.22
N PRO A 56 -15.75 -7.12 -16.27
CA PRO A 56 -16.83 -6.96 -15.30
C PRO A 56 -16.33 -7.05 -13.86
N ALA A 57 -16.95 -6.29 -12.96
CA ALA A 57 -16.63 -6.34 -11.54
C ALA A 57 -16.83 -7.77 -10.99
N SER A 58 -15.83 -8.28 -10.29
CA SER A 58 -15.93 -9.58 -9.61
C SER A 58 -16.76 -9.49 -8.34
N ILE A 59 -16.77 -8.31 -7.70
CA ILE A 59 -17.54 -7.99 -6.50
C ILE A 59 -17.63 -6.47 -6.35
N ASN A 60 -18.71 -6.01 -5.71
CA ASN A 60 -18.89 -4.62 -5.31
C ASN A 60 -18.89 -4.51 -3.78
N PHE A 61 -18.23 -3.47 -3.27
CA PHE A 61 -18.17 -3.17 -1.86
C PHE A 61 -18.92 -1.88 -1.58
N HIS A 62 -19.77 -1.96 -0.56
CA HIS A 62 -20.38 -0.79 0.04
C HIS A 62 -19.61 -0.49 1.34
N PRO A 63 -19.12 0.74 1.52
CA PRO A 63 -18.59 1.13 2.81
C PRO A 63 -19.70 1.09 3.85
N ASN A 64 -19.37 0.67 5.07
CA ASN A 64 -20.31 0.69 6.18
C ASN A 64 -20.62 2.15 6.55
N PRO A 65 -21.90 2.56 6.62
CA PRO A 65 -22.26 3.89 7.07
C PRO A 65 -21.69 4.16 8.48
N SER A 66 -21.07 5.33 8.66
CA SER A 66 -20.52 5.73 9.95
C SER A 66 -20.76 7.22 10.17
N SER A 67 -21.29 7.59 11.33
CA SER A 67 -21.47 8.99 11.75
C SER A 67 -20.15 9.69 12.09
N LEU A 68 -19.07 8.91 12.25
CA LEU A 68 -17.72 9.39 12.57
C LEU A 68 -16.86 9.61 11.33
N ALA A 69 -17.39 9.36 10.12
CA ALA A 69 -16.67 9.61 8.88
C ALA A 69 -16.51 11.12 8.67
N GLU A 70 -15.31 11.64 8.94
CA GLU A 70 -14.95 13.03 8.62
C GLU A 70 -15.18 13.33 7.13
N HIS A 71 -15.67 14.53 6.82
CA HIS A 71 -15.95 15.00 5.46
C HIS A 71 -16.98 14.18 4.65
N HIS A 72 -17.77 13.28 5.28
CA HIS A 72 -18.77 12.43 4.60
C HIS A 72 -18.20 11.49 3.52
N GLU A 73 -16.88 11.25 3.51
CA GLU A 73 -16.28 10.33 2.55
C GLU A 73 -16.28 8.90 3.11
N TRP A 74 -17.23 8.09 2.66
CA TRP A 74 -17.30 6.66 3.01
C TRP A 74 -16.24 5.88 2.24
N LYS A 75 -15.23 5.36 2.96
CA LYS A 75 -14.08 4.71 2.35
C LYS A 75 -14.00 3.23 2.72
N VAL A 76 -13.64 2.46 1.71
CA VAL A 76 -13.11 1.09 1.88
C VAL A 76 -11.67 1.14 1.38
N PHE A 77 -10.75 0.68 2.21
CA PHE A 77 -9.35 0.55 1.86
C PHE A 77 -9.07 -0.86 1.38
N PHE A 78 -8.23 -0.99 0.36
CA PHE A 78 -7.92 -2.25 -0.30
C PHE A 78 -6.42 -2.50 -0.29
N PHE A 79 -6.02 -3.69 0.13
CA PHE A 79 -4.62 -4.08 0.27
C PHE A 79 -4.38 -5.41 -0.43
N GLY A 80 -3.60 -5.38 -1.52
CA GLY A 80 -3.24 -6.59 -2.25
C GLY A 80 -2.24 -7.44 -1.45
N LEU A 81 -2.60 -8.69 -1.15
CA LEU A 81 -1.72 -9.66 -0.50
C LEU A 81 -1.04 -10.57 -1.51
N SER A 82 -1.80 -10.99 -2.52
CA SER A 82 -1.34 -11.84 -3.60
C SER A 82 -2.08 -11.46 -4.89
N GLU A 83 -1.83 -12.21 -5.95
CA GLU A 83 -2.59 -12.05 -7.19
C GLU A 83 -4.08 -12.34 -7.03
N SER A 84 -4.50 -13.11 -6.03
CA SER A 84 -5.90 -13.45 -5.78
C SER A 84 -6.49 -12.78 -4.56
N LYS A 85 -5.69 -12.56 -3.52
CA LYS A 85 -6.15 -12.17 -2.19
C LYS A 85 -6.02 -10.66 -1.98
N VAL A 86 -7.11 -10.03 -1.56
CA VAL A 86 -7.19 -8.60 -1.22
C VAL A 86 -7.81 -8.46 0.17
N ILE A 87 -7.12 -7.80 1.10
CA ILE A 87 -7.73 -7.38 2.37
C ILE A 87 -8.52 -6.10 2.10
N CYS A 88 -9.72 -6.03 2.63
CA CYS A 88 -10.55 -4.85 2.62
C CYS A 88 -10.81 -4.41 4.05
N THR A 89 -10.72 -3.11 4.31
CA THR A 89 -11.08 -2.54 5.62
C THR A 89 -11.94 -1.29 5.45
N ASP A 90 -12.99 -1.16 6.23
CA ASP A 90 -13.83 0.05 6.21
C ASP A 90 -13.40 1.09 7.26
N ASN A 91 -14.10 2.22 7.23
CA ASN A 91 -13.93 3.31 8.20
C ASN A 91 -14.25 2.92 9.65
N ASN A 92 -14.91 1.80 9.94
CA ASN A 92 -15.15 1.34 11.31
C ASN A 92 -14.13 0.27 11.75
N GLY A 93 -13.14 0.00 10.89
CA GLY A 93 -12.14 -1.04 11.11
C GLY A 93 -12.64 -2.44 10.80
N LEU A 94 -13.87 -2.65 10.30
CA LEU A 94 -14.29 -3.99 9.86
C LEU A 94 -13.37 -4.45 8.75
N ALA A 95 -12.85 -5.67 8.91
CA ALA A 95 -11.88 -6.24 8.00
C ALA A 95 -12.38 -7.56 7.43
N PHE A 96 -12.13 -7.79 6.16
CA PHE A 96 -12.37 -9.07 5.51
C PHE A 96 -11.36 -9.30 4.39
N LEU A 97 -11.10 -10.58 4.10
CA LEU A 97 -10.26 -11.01 3.00
C LEU A 97 -11.16 -11.47 1.86
N TYR A 98 -10.98 -10.89 0.68
CA TYR A 98 -11.59 -11.39 -0.54
C TYR A 98 -10.56 -12.16 -1.37
N ASP A 99 -10.84 -13.42 -1.66
CA ASP A 99 -10.08 -14.20 -2.64
C ASP A 99 -10.81 -14.15 -3.98
N ALA A 100 -10.29 -13.35 -4.92
CA ALA A 100 -10.86 -13.17 -6.25
C ALA A 100 -10.71 -14.40 -7.16
N GLY A 101 -9.80 -15.33 -6.83
CA GLY A 101 -9.64 -16.60 -7.54
C GLY A 101 -10.73 -17.60 -7.14
N LEU A 102 -11.01 -17.70 -5.84
CA LEU A 102 -12.05 -18.56 -5.29
C LEU A 102 -13.44 -17.91 -5.24
N ARG A 103 -13.51 -16.59 -5.45
CA ARG A 103 -14.71 -15.76 -5.26
C ARG A 103 -15.33 -15.94 -3.88
N SER A 104 -14.48 -16.03 -2.85
CA SER A 104 -14.89 -16.24 -1.46
C SER A 104 -14.49 -15.05 -0.60
N VAL A 105 -15.23 -14.88 0.51
CA VAL A 105 -14.96 -13.87 1.54
C VAL A 105 -14.67 -14.59 2.84
N LEU A 106 -13.61 -14.17 3.53
CA LEU A 106 -13.25 -14.62 4.86
C LEU A 106 -13.32 -13.42 5.81
N ALA A 107 -14.08 -13.55 6.90
CA ALA A 107 -14.11 -12.52 7.95
C ALA A 107 -12.75 -12.44 8.66
N MET A 108 -12.32 -11.23 9.00
CA MET A 108 -11.07 -10.98 9.72
C MET A 108 -11.36 -10.20 11.02
N PRO A 109 -10.45 -10.23 12.01
CA PRO A 109 -10.58 -9.37 13.18
C PRO A 109 -10.61 -7.90 12.78
N SER A 110 -11.57 -7.14 13.30
CA SER A 110 -11.66 -5.69 13.04
C SER A 110 -10.43 -4.93 13.55
N LEU A 111 -10.03 -3.83 12.93
CA LEU A 111 -9.07 -2.87 13.48
C LEU A 111 -9.66 -2.17 14.72
N HIS A 112 -8.80 -1.72 15.64
CA HIS A 112 -9.19 -1.10 16.92
C HIS A 112 -9.99 0.19 16.75
N ALA A 113 -9.79 0.91 15.65
CA ALA A 113 -10.40 2.20 15.40
C ALA A 113 -10.48 2.48 13.89
N PRO A 114 -11.36 3.41 13.48
CA PRO A 114 -11.36 4.02 12.16
C PRO A 114 -9.97 4.41 11.65
N LYS A 115 -9.76 4.26 10.34
CA LYS A 115 -8.49 4.58 9.67
C LYS A 115 -8.76 5.46 8.47
N TRP A 116 -7.93 6.47 8.29
CA TRP A 116 -8.15 7.49 7.25
C TRP A 116 -7.25 7.29 6.02
N LEU A 117 -6.02 6.81 6.22
CA LEU A 117 -5.04 6.50 5.18
C LEU A 117 -4.12 5.32 5.59
N PRO A 118 -4.70 4.14 5.83
CA PRO A 118 -3.92 2.96 6.18
C PRO A 118 -2.94 2.59 5.06
N ILE A 119 -1.71 2.24 5.43
CA ILE A 119 -0.76 1.57 4.54
C ILE A 119 -0.78 0.07 4.80
N SER A 120 -0.27 -0.73 3.87
CA SER A 120 -0.13 -2.17 4.08
C SER A 120 1.22 -2.66 3.64
N LEU A 121 1.68 -3.70 4.34
CA LEU A 121 2.88 -4.45 4.03
C LEU A 121 2.47 -5.91 3.82
N SER A 122 3.20 -6.63 2.98
CA SER A 122 3.09 -8.08 2.91
C SER A 122 4.45 -8.61 3.31
N VAL A 123 4.49 -9.28 4.47
CA VAL A 123 5.74 -9.84 5.00
C VAL A 123 5.80 -11.29 4.52
N PRO A 124 6.90 -11.74 3.92
CA PRO A 124 7.07 -13.16 3.65
C PRO A 124 7.12 -13.92 4.97
N ASP A 125 6.38 -15.02 5.08
CA ASP A 125 6.53 -15.91 6.22
C ASP A 125 7.81 -16.74 6.01
N PRO A 126 8.77 -16.76 6.95
CA PRO A 126 9.98 -17.55 6.77
C PRO A 126 9.70 -19.07 6.75
N ASP A 127 8.61 -19.52 7.37
CA ASP A 127 8.29 -20.94 7.56
C ASP A 127 7.30 -21.47 6.51
N THR A 128 6.76 -20.62 5.63
CA THR A 128 5.84 -21.03 4.56
C THR A 128 6.08 -20.27 3.27
N SER A 129 5.89 -20.93 2.13
CA SER A 129 5.87 -20.28 0.80
C SER A 129 4.73 -19.26 0.62
N GLU A 130 3.83 -19.11 1.60
CA GLU A 130 2.80 -18.08 1.61
C GLU A 130 3.33 -16.79 2.24
N LYS A 131 2.99 -15.64 1.66
CA LYS A 131 3.30 -14.34 2.27
C LYS A 131 2.39 -14.14 3.49
N ALA A 132 2.94 -14.18 4.71
CA ALA A 132 2.27 -13.74 5.93
C ALA A 132 1.94 -12.24 5.82
N ALA A 133 0.73 -11.95 5.38
CA ALA A 133 0.25 -10.60 5.25
C ALA A 133 0.20 -9.89 6.62
N ALA A 134 1.13 -8.98 6.86
CA ALA A 134 1.09 -8.04 7.97
C ALA A 134 0.58 -6.69 7.44
N ALA A 135 -0.73 -6.46 7.50
CA ALA A 135 -1.30 -5.15 7.20
C ALA A 135 -0.93 -4.18 8.32
N ALA A 136 0.23 -3.53 8.19
CA ALA A 136 0.72 -2.52 9.12
C ALA A 136 -0.04 -1.20 8.92
N THR A 137 -1.15 -1.03 9.64
CA THR A 137 -1.90 0.21 9.57
C THR A 137 -1.29 1.26 10.50
N LEU A 138 -0.40 2.09 9.97
CA LEU A 138 0.01 3.31 10.66
C LEU A 138 -1.01 4.43 10.39
N HIS A 139 -1.73 4.87 11.44
CA HIS A 139 -2.19 6.26 11.71
C HIS A 139 -3.19 6.23 12.90
N ARG A 140 -3.16 7.28 13.74
CA ARG A 140 -4.10 7.55 14.82
C ARG A 140 -4.90 8.82 14.51
N GLY A 141 -6.22 8.65 14.56
CA GLY A 141 -7.20 9.67 14.87
C GLY A 141 -8.27 8.92 15.65
N GLU A 142 -7.94 8.48 16.87
CA GLU A 142 -8.99 8.05 17.78
C GLU A 142 -9.81 9.31 18.06
N VAL A 143 -11.02 9.39 17.51
CA VAL A 143 -12.05 10.25 18.08
C VAL A 143 -12.11 9.86 19.55
N ALA A 144 -11.66 10.78 20.39
CA ALA A 144 -11.44 10.57 21.81
C ALA A 144 -12.60 9.80 22.45
N GLN A 145 -12.28 8.65 23.05
CA GLN A 145 -13.04 8.16 24.22
C GLN A 145 -12.37 7.08 25.07
N THR A 146 -11.14 6.63 24.79
CA THR A 146 -10.44 5.70 25.69
C THR A 146 -9.15 6.31 26.23
N THR A 147 -9.17 6.52 27.54
CA THR A 147 -8.15 7.13 28.40
C THR A 147 -6.90 6.26 28.61
N GLU A 148 -6.43 5.54 27.60
CA GLU A 148 -5.22 4.72 27.71
C GLU A 148 -4.06 5.37 26.97
N LYS A 149 -3.22 6.05 27.75
CA LYS A 149 -1.88 6.51 27.36
C LYS A 149 -1.00 5.30 27.08
N GLY A 150 -1.08 4.79 25.85
CA GLY A 150 -0.28 3.67 25.36
C GLY A 150 -0.64 3.33 23.91
N SER A 151 -0.65 4.32 23.02
CA SER A 151 -1.18 4.11 21.67
C SER A 151 -0.19 3.35 20.79
N SER A 152 -0.32 2.03 20.72
CA SER A 152 0.33 1.22 19.69
C SER A 152 -0.38 1.37 18.33
N SER A 153 0.32 1.12 17.22
CA SER A 153 -0.31 1.12 15.89
C SER A 153 -0.92 -0.25 15.60
N PRO A 154 -2.24 -0.36 15.33
CA PRO A 154 -2.86 -1.65 15.10
C PRO A 154 -2.45 -2.23 13.75
N SER A 155 -2.08 -3.50 13.74
CA SER A 155 -1.82 -4.30 12.55
C SER A 155 -2.65 -5.58 12.58
N ILE A 156 -2.92 -6.14 11.39
CA ILE A 156 -3.49 -7.47 11.27
C ILE A 156 -2.41 -8.39 10.71
N VAL A 157 -2.15 -9.49 11.42
CA VAL A 157 -1.08 -10.44 11.09
C VAL A 157 -1.70 -11.83 10.92
N TYR A 158 -1.25 -12.55 9.90
CA TYR A 158 -1.56 -13.97 9.71
C TYR A 158 -0.37 -14.80 10.20
N ALA A 159 -0.44 -15.28 11.44
CA ALA A 159 0.62 -16.10 12.04
C ALA A 159 0.03 -17.06 13.09
N LYS A 160 0.85 -17.96 13.62
CA LYS A 160 0.49 -18.76 14.79
C LYS A 160 0.40 -17.82 16.01
N PRO A 161 -0.72 -17.79 16.74
CA PRO A 161 -0.86 -16.91 17.90
C PRO A 161 0.06 -17.29 19.07
N ASP A 162 0.41 -18.57 19.16
CA ASP A 162 1.19 -19.17 20.23
C ASP A 162 1.91 -20.42 19.68
N GLU A 163 3.02 -20.83 20.31
CA GLU A 163 3.81 -22.02 19.95
C GLU A 163 2.98 -23.31 20.03
N LEU A 164 1.94 -23.31 20.87
CA LEU A 164 1.02 -24.42 21.06
C LEU A 164 -0.09 -24.50 19.99
N CYS A 165 -0.23 -23.48 19.14
CA CYS A 165 -1.26 -23.46 18.11
C CYS A 165 -0.78 -24.16 16.83
N PHE A 166 -1.56 -25.15 16.38
CA PHE A 166 -1.22 -25.90 15.17
C PHE A 166 -1.56 -25.11 13.88
N ASP A 167 -2.56 -24.23 13.94
CA ASP A 167 -3.07 -23.48 12.79
C ASP A 167 -2.76 -21.99 12.86
N LYS A 168 -2.43 -21.40 11.70
CA LYS A 168 -2.29 -19.94 11.56
C LYS A 168 -3.68 -19.31 11.51
N VAL A 169 -3.90 -18.30 12.35
CA VAL A 169 -5.15 -17.53 12.35
C VAL A 169 -4.83 -16.05 12.21
N TRP A 170 -5.76 -15.34 11.56
CA TRP A 170 -5.72 -13.88 11.53
C TRP A 170 -5.94 -13.36 12.94
N HIS A 171 -4.97 -12.63 13.46
CA HIS A 171 -5.07 -11.98 14.76
C HIS A 171 -4.57 -10.55 14.69
N ARG A 172 -5.00 -9.78 15.69
CA ARG A 172 -4.58 -8.40 15.86
C ARG A 172 -3.21 -8.39 16.53
N HIS A 173 -2.31 -7.58 16.00
CA HIS A 173 -1.02 -7.33 16.62
C HIS A 173 -0.73 -5.83 16.66
N SER A 174 -0.10 -5.36 17.72
CA SER A 174 0.21 -3.96 17.91
C SER A 174 1.66 -3.71 17.52
N LEU A 175 1.88 -2.93 16.46
CA LEU A 175 3.21 -2.51 16.06
C LEU A 175 3.68 -1.35 16.96
N PRO A 176 4.98 -1.31 17.29
CA PRO A 176 5.54 -0.16 17.99
C PRO A 176 5.39 1.10 17.15
N LEU A 177 5.28 2.24 17.82
CA LEU A 177 5.25 3.52 17.14
C LEU A 177 6.66 3.91 16.66
N PRO A 178 6.76 4.69 15.57
CA PRO A 178 8.01 5.38 15.24
C PRO A 178 8.49 6.26 16.41
N PRO A 179 9.81 6.35 16.68
CA PRO A 179 10.35 7.02 17.86
C PRO A 179 9.97 8.51 17.97
N PHE A 180 9.83 9.21 16.83
CA PHE A 180 9.53 10.66 16.82
C PHE A 180 8.17 11.02 17.40
N VAL A 181 7.24 10.06 17.49
CA VAL A 181 5.91 10.29 18.08
C VAL A 181 6.03 10.61 19.58
N LEU A 182 7.12 10.22 20.22
CA LEU A 182 7.39 10.48 21.63
C LEU A 182 8.23 11.75 21.85
N GLU A 183 8.68 12.42 20.78
CA GLU A 183 9.55 13.59 20.89
C GLU A 183 8.76 14.87 21.28
N PRO A 184 9.33 15.74 22.15
CA PRO A 184 8.68 17.00 22.53
C PRO A 184 8.46 17.92 21.32
N GLY A 185 7.23 18.41 21.13
CA GLY A 185 6.87 19.28 20.00
C GLY A 185 6.31 18.53 18.79
N PHE A 186 6.14 17.21 18.88
CA PHE A 186 5.38 16.44 17.91
C PHE A 186 3.92 16.94 17.83
N ASP A 187 3.49 17.29 16.61
CA ASP A 187 2.12 17.68 16.30
C ASP A 187 1.39 16.49 15.65
N ASP A 188 0.63 15.76 16.49
CA ASP A 188 -0.13 14.57 16.11
C ASP A 188 -1.29 14.88 15.14
N GLU A 189 -1.88 16.09 15.23
CA GLU A 189 -3.07 16.44 14.44
C GLU A 189 -2.75 16.63 12.96
N THR A 190 -1.49 16.94 12.64
CA THR A 190 -1.10 17.35 11.29
C THR A 190 -0.04 16.46 10.67
N THR A 191 0.63 15.60 11.45
CA THR A 191 1.64 14.68 10.92
C THR A 191 0.99 13.48 10.27
N ARG A 192 1.04 13.47 8.94
CA ARG A 192 0.53 12.38 8.09
C ARG A 192 1.67 11.60 7.45
N ILE A 193 1.41 10.34 7.15
CA ILE A 193 2.25 9.56 6.24
C ILE A 193 2.18 10.21 4.87
N ARG A 194 3.34 10.59 4.36
CA ARG A 194 3.49 11.13 3.01
C ARG A 194 3.71 10.00 2.03
N SER A 195 4.56 9.05 2.40
CA SER A 195 5.05 8.04 1.48
C SER A 195 5.60 6.83 2.21
N HIS A 196 5.61 5.70 1.53
CA HIS A 196 6.21 4.48 2.05
C HIS A 196 6.76 3.61 0.93
N ALA A 197 7.79 2.83 1.27
CA ALA A 197 8.44 1.89 0.39
C ALA A 197 8.82 0.63 1.16
N VAL A 198 8.71 -0.52 0.49
CA VAL A 198 9.08 -1.83 1.04
C VAL A 198 10.41 -2.26 0.45
N PHE A 199 11.35 -2.68 1.29
CA PHE A 199 12.70 -3.07 0.90
C PHE A 199 12.99 -4.53 1.28
N GLY A 200 14.05 -5.08 0.66
CA GLY A 200 14.60 -6.39 1.00
C GLY A 200 13.57 -7.51 1.01
N GLY A 201 12.63 -7.50 0.05
CA GLY A 201 11.58 -8.51 -0.08
C GLY A 201 10.50 -8.47 0.99
N GLY A 202 10.40 -7.39 1.79
CA GLY A 202 9.46 -7.28 2.90
C GLY A 202 10.13 -7.22 4.27
N SER A 203 11.46 -7.24 4.34
CA SER A 203 12.22 -7.15 5.61
C SER A 203 12.20 -5.75 6.23
N HIS A 204 12.04 -4.71 5.42
CA HIS A 204 12.03 -3.34 5.92
C HIS A 204 10.90 -2.53 5.28
N LEU A 205 10.17 -1.78 6.10
CA LEU A 205 9.19 -0.80 5.67
C LEU A 205 9.72 0.59 6.02
N CYS A 206 10.07 1.39 5.03
CA CYS A 206 10.41 2.79 5.27
C CYS A 206 9.22 3.70 5.00
N VAL A 207 8.97 4.61 5.92
CA VAL A 207 7.84 5.54 5.92
C VAL A 207 8.39 6.94 6.08
N SER A 208 8.01 7.84 5.17
CA SER A 208 8.27 9.27 5.34
C SER A 208 7.01 9.97 5.83
N PHE A 209 7.24 10.89 6.76
CA PHE A 209 6.20 11.67 7.39
C PHE A 209 6.25 13.11 6.88
N SER A 210 5.10 13.77 6.88
CA SER A 210 4.97 15.18 6.51
C SER A 210 5.61 16.10 7.56
N ARG A 211 5.62 17.41 7.26
CA ARG A 211 6.12 18.47 8.16
C ARG A 211 7.57 18.29 8.66
N GLY A 212 8.41 17.61 7.87
CA GLY A 212 9.84 17.52 8.15
C GLY A 212 10.22 16.51 9.24
N ALA A 213 9.28 15.66 9.69
CA ALA A 213 9.60 14.58 10.63
C ALA A 213 10.64 13.58 10.06
N GLY A 214 10.78 13.51 8.73
CA GLY A 214 11.81 12.71 8.06
C GLY A 214 11.32 11.30 7.72
N THR A 215 12.27 10.39 7.51
CA THR A 215 12.02 9.00 7.12
C THR A 215 12.51 8.03 8.18
N TYR A 216 11.65 7.07 8.53
CA TYR A 216 11.94 6.00 9.48
C TYR A 216 11.74 4.64 8.82
N CYS A 217 12.58 3.68 9.14
CA CYS A 217 12.48 2.31 8.64
C CYS A 217 12.18 1.37 9.80
N PHE A 218 11.11 0.59 9.63
CA PHE A 218 10.72 -0.51 10.50
C PHE A 218 11.34 -1.80 9.97
N ASP A 219 12.14 -2.46 10.79
CA ASP A 219 12.67 -3.80 10.52
C ASP A 219 11.65 -4.83 11.02
N THR A 220 11.14 -5.67 10.10
CA THR A 220 10.09 -6.65 10.42
C THR A 220 10.61 -7.84 11.22
N ALA A 221 11.92 -8.09 11.22
CA ALA A 221 12.53 -9.20 11.95
C ALA A 221 12.78 -8.83 13.42
N SER A 222 13.37 -7.65 13.68
CA SER A 222 13.58 -7.16 15.04
C SER A 222 12.32 -6.52 15.64
N GLY A 223 11.40 -6.04 14.80
CA GLY A 223 10.24 -5.26 15.23
C GLY A 223 10.63 -3.85 15.69
N GLU A 224 11.80 -3.36 15.31
CA GLU A 224 12.31 -2.06 15.76
C GLU A 224 12.26 -1.01 14.65
N TRP A 225 12.12 0.25 15.08
CA TRP A 225 12.20 1.42 14.20
C TRP A 225 13.57 2.06 14.29
N SER A 226 14.10 2.45 13.14
CA SER A 226 15.32 3.26 13.02
C SER A 226 15.04 4.51 12.19
N ARG A 227 15.74 5.61 12.50
CA ARG A 227 15.67 6.84 11.68
C ARG A 227 16.58 6.65 10.47
N ALA A 228 16.01 6.71 9.27
CA ALA A 228 16.77 6.66 8.02
C ALA A 228 17.39 8.02 7.70
N GLY A 229 16.67 9.12 7.94
CA GLY A 229 17.25 10.46 7.80
C GLY A 229 16.24 11.60 7.75
N ASP A 230 16.78 12.82 7.72
CA ASP A 230 16.05 14.10 7.78
C ASP A 230 15.59 14.55 6.40
N TRP A 231 15.02 13.61 5.66
CA TRP A 231 14.55 13.78 4.31
C TRP A 231 13.32 12.89 4.11
N THR A 232 12.53 13.20 3.10
CA THR A 232 11.36 12.40 2.71
C THR A 232 11.65 11.69 1.40
N LEU A 233 11.04 10.52 1.19
CA LEU A 233 11.09 9.85 -0.10
C LEU A 233 10.54 10.77 -1.21
N PRO A 234 11.16 10.80 -2.40
CA PRO A 234 10.76 11.65 -3.52
C PRO A 234 9.54 11.09 -4.29
N ILE A 235 8.73 10.27 -3.63
CA ILE A 235 7.52 9.62 -4.16
C ILE A 235 6.41 9.86 -3.14
N LEU A 236 5.19 10.15 -3.60
CA LEU A 236 3.98 10.28 -2.81
C LEU A 236 3.23 8.93 -2.77
N GLY A 237 2.69 8.57 -1.60
CA GLY A 237 1.99 7.30 -1.43
C GLY A 237 2.95 6.10 -1.45
N LYS A 238 2.60 5.04 -2.18
CA LYS A 238 3.40 3.82 -2.22
C LYS A 238 4.43 3.87 -3.35
N ALA A 239 5.69 3.60 -3.04
CA ALA A 239 6.72 3.31 -4.04
C ALA A 239 6.72 1.82 -4.38
N GLU A 240 6.54 1.50 -5.66
CA GLU A 240 6.56 0.13 -6.18
C GLU A 240 7.93 -0.20 -6.77
N TYR A 241 8.58 -1.24 -6.26
CA TYR A 241 9.87 -1.68 -6.74
C TYR A 241 9.73 -2.53 -8.01
N VAL A 242 10.53 -2.23 -9.04
CA VAL A 242 10.61 -2.98 -10.30
C VAL A 242 11.99 -3.63 -10.39
N PRO A 243 12.11 -4.95 -10.09
CA PRO A 243 13.39 -5.65 -10.04
C PRO A 243 14.18 -5.61 -11.35
N GLU A 244 13.50 -5.62 -12.50
CA GLU A 244 14.12 -5.61 -13.82
C GLU A 244 14.85 -4.31 -14.12
N LEU A 245 14.41 -3.21 -13.49
CA LEU A 245 15.00 -1.88 -13.65
C LEU A 245 15.85 -1.47 -12.44
N ASN A 246 15.78 -2.23 -11.34
CA ASN A 246 16.39 -1.90 -10.05
C ASN A 246 16.01 -0.48 -9.57
N LEU A 247 14.74 -0.10 -9.76
CA LEU A 247 14.23 1.25 -9.49
C LEU A 247 12.83 1.19 -8.85
N TRP A 248 12.46 2.28 -8.17
CA TRP A 248 11.15 2.44 -7.56
C TRP A 248 10.32 3.45 -8.32
N PHE A 249 9.08 3.07 -8.59
CA PHE A 249 8.12 3.86 -9.35
C PHE A 249 6.99 4.31 -8.43
N GLY A 250 6.43 5.49 -8.72
CA GLY A 250 5.27 6.00 -8.03
C GLY A 250 4.82 7.33 -8.60
N LEU A 251 4.07 8.08 -7.81
CA LEU A 251 3.64 9.44 -8.16
C LEU A 251 4.48 10.46 -7.39
N ASN A 252 4.72 11.63 -7.95
CA ASN A 252 5.34 12.73 -7.21
C ASN A 252 4.26 13.62 -6.55
N GLU A 253 4.68 14.76 -6.00
CA GLU A 253 3.78 15.71 -5.31
C GLU A 253 2.75 16.39 -6.21
N HIS A 254 2.92 16.28 -7.53
CA HIS A 254 2.04 16.84 -8.56
C HIS A 254 1.24 15.74 -9.27
N ASP A 255 1.12 14.57 -8.64
CA ASP A 255 0.48 13.38 -9.19
C ASP A 255 1.06 12.96 -10.55
N LEU A 256 2.35 13.22 -10.82
CA LEU A 256 3.04 12.77 -12.04
C LEU A 256 3.78 11.44 -11.78
N PRO A 257 3.74 10.44 -12.69
CA PRO A 257 4.61 9.30 -12.64
C PRO A 257 6.05 9.76 -12.50
N CYS A 258 6.74 9.08 -11.62
CA CYS A 258 8.13 9.34 -11.35
C CYS A 258 8.85 8.05 -10.99
N VAL A 259 10.17 8.11 -11.08
CA VAL A 259 11.06 7.01 -10.78
C VAL A 259 12.22 7.52 -9.94
N SER A 260 12.60 6.76 -8.92
CA SER A 260 13.71 7.09 -8.02
C SER A 260 14.52 5.84 -7.69
N ASP A 261 15.81 6.05 -7.42
CA ASP A 261 16.66 5.04 -6.81
C ASP A 261 16.58 5.20 -5.30
N LEU A 262 15.97 4.20 -4.64
CA LEU A 262 15.82 4.18 -3.19
C LEU A 262 16.81 3.21 -2.51
N SER A 263 17.74 2.60 -3.25
CA SER A 263 18.65 1.56 -2.74
C SER A 263 19.48 2.02 -1.53
N GLY A 264 19.88 3.30 -1.51
CA GLY A 264 20.66 3.91 -0.42
C GLY A 264 19.85 4.26 0.84
N THR A 265 18.51 4.20 0.80
CA THR A 265 17.60 4.63 1.89
C THR A 265 17.95 3.96 3.22
N LEU A 266 18.16 2.64 3.23
CA LEU A 266 18.45 1.88 4.45
C LEU A 266 19.82 2.22 5.06
N THR A 267 20.73 2.79 4.27
CA THR A 267 22.05 3.24 4.72
C THR A 267 22.08 4.73 5.07
N GLY A 268 20.91 5.39 5.07
CA GLY A 268 20.73 6.80 5.40
C GLY A 268 21.03 7.79 4.27
N HIS A 269 21.35 7.30 3.08
CA HIS A 269 21.54 8.16 1.92
C HIS A 269 20.20 8.76 1.48
N LYS A 270 20.19 10.09 1.29
CA LYS A 270 19.04 10.80 0.75
C LYS A 270 18.77 10.34 -0.69
N PRO A 271 17.60 9.75 -0.98
CA PRO A 271 17.25 9.35 -2.33
C PRO A 271 16.95 10.57 -3.21
N GLU A 272 17.32 10.45 -4.48
CA GLU A 272 17.05 11.47 -5.50
C GLU A 272 16.09 10.93 -6.56
N LEU A 273 15.33 11.86 -7.15
CA LEU A 273 14.41 11.57 -8.22
C LEU A 273 15.18 11.34 -9.51
N CYS A 274 15.13 10.12 -10.04
CA CYS A 274 15.81 9.78 -11.29
C CYS A 274 15.08 10.34 -12.52
N GLY A 275 13.75 10.46 -12.47
CA GLY A 275 12.96 10.96 -13.59
C GLY A 275 11.50 11.24 -13.27
N VAL A 276 10.89 12.15 -14.03
CA VAL A 276 9.47 12.51 -13.96
C VAL A 276 8.88 12.57 -15.36
N TRP A 277 7.74 11.91 -15.56
CA TRP A 277 6.99 11.97 -16.81
C TRP A 277 6.04 13.18 -16.79
N ARG A 278 6.47 14.29 -17.38
CA ARG A 278 5.74 15.58 -17.37
C ARG A 278 4.69 15.75 -18.49
N ARG A 279 4.65 14.87 -19.48
CA ARG A 279 3.68 14.93 -20.58
C ARG A 279 2.74 13.74 -20.48
N TYR A 280 1.47 14.02 -20.22
CA TYR A 280 0.43 13.01 -20.10
C TYR A 280 -0.40 12.80 -21.35
N HIS A 281 -0.32 13.69 -22.33
CA HIS A 281 -1.17 13.64 -23.48
C HIS A 281 -0.36 13.92 -24.74
N PRO A 282 -0.70 13.30 -25.88
CA PRO A 282 -0.32 13.81 -27.18
C PRO A 282 -0.68 15.31 -27.26
N PRO A 283 0.12 16.14 -27.95
CA PRO A 283 -0.12 17.59 -28.09
C PRO A 283 -1.52 17.96 -28.61
N ASP A 284 -2.22 17.02 -29.24
CA ASP A 284 -3.50 17.23 -29.91
C ASP A 284 -4.71 17.27 -28.94
N TRP A 285 -4.48 17.16 -27.62
CA TRP A 285 -5.53 17.12 -26.58
C TRP A 285 -5.60 18.39 -25.72
N SER A 286 -4.92 19.47 -26.12
CA SER A 286 -5.05 20.81 -25.53
C SER A 286 -5.96 21.72 -26.34
#